data_AF-A0A225WPG2-F1
#
_entry.id   AF-A0A225WPG2-F1
#
_cell.length_a   1.000
_cell.length_b   1.000
_cell.length_c   1.000
_cell.angle_alpha   90.00
_cell.angle_beta   90.00
_cell.angle_gamma   90.00
#
_symmetry.space_group_name_H-M   'P 1'
#
loop_
_entity.id
_entity.type
_entity.pdbx_description
1 polymer ?
#
loop_
_entity_poly.entity_id
_entity_poly.type
_entity_poly.pdbx_seq_one_letter_code
_entity_poly.pdbx_strand_id
1 'polypeptide(L)'
;MAPKDATDGYEGTDVPRTQHSTFSSASTSSTGSDVVSTAPASPERRKKRQRSPSVDCEASPKKTKKRLRWSTITIHEFGVGLGGSSVPGKGGPSIGLSDEPEFTWTTKVGEMAERVEGVHRFTPEERVRLLQSAGVSEGMILRFSREANIINCSRRRTLVEDLAERKEAKKQRQQQLCKVESPRASFLNRPHMIPVNYV
;
A
#
# COMPACT_ATOMS: atom_id res chain seq x y z
N MET A 1 15.25 50.73 -52.12
CA MET A 1 13.89 50.16 -52.26
C MET A 1 13.25 50.11 -50.89
N ALA A 2 12.24 50.94 -50.67
CA ALA A 2 11.13 50.67 -49.74
C ALA A 2 9.88 50.54 -50.65
N PRO A 3 8.75 49.90 -50.27
CA PRO A 3 7.99 50.31 -49.08
C PRO A 3 7.02 49.28 -48.39
N LYS A 4 6.42 49.75 -47.29
CA LYS A 4 5.02 49.60 -46.80
C LYS A 4 4.55 48.34 -46.03
N ASP A 5 4.21 48.60 -44.75
CA ASP A 5 2.92 48.47 -44.06
C ASP A 5 1.87 47.45 -44.55
N ALA A 6 1.35 46.65 -43.61
CA ALA A 6 -0.09 46.37 -43.47
C ALA A 6 -0.43 45.88 -42.05
N THR A 7 -1.31 46.62 -41.40
CA THR A 7 -2.08 46.33 -40.17
C THR A 7 -3.26 45.39 -40.46
N ASP A 8 -3.65 44.58 -39.47
CA ASP A 8 -5.04 44.20 -39.10
C ASP A 8 -4.93 43.35 -37.80
N GLY A 9 -5.69 43.51 -36.71
CA GLY A 9 -6.85 44.35 -36.45
C GLY A 9 -8.19 43.57 -36.49
N TYR A 10 -8.45 42.64 -35.54
CA TYR A 10 -9.80 42.14 -35.20
C TYR A 10 -9.74 41.35 -33.86
N GLU A 11 -10.25 41.88 -32.73
CA GLU A 11 -11.60 41.63 -32.14
C GLU A 11 -12.09 40.17 -32.28
N GLY A 12 -12.51 39.43 -31.27
CA GLY A 12 -13.42 39.77 -30.19
C GLY A 12 -14.70 38.93 -30.36
N THR A 13 -14.77 37.77 -29.71
CA THR A 13 -16.06 37.11 -29.39
C THR A 13 -15.94 36.31 -28.10
N ASP A 14 -16.35 36.97 -27.00
CA ASP A 14 -17.01 36.35 -25.85
C ASP A 14 -18.38 35.81 -26.26
N VAL A 15 -18.76 34.60 -25.83
CA VAL A 15 -20.12 34.28 -25.33
C VAL A 15 -20.03 33.07 -24.39
N PRO A 16 -20.70 33.11 -23.22
CA PRO A 16 -20.53 32.15 -22.12
C PRO A 16 -21.43 30.91 -22.27
N ARG A 17 -21.06 29.82 -21.59
CA ARG A 17 -22.00 28.75 -21.30
C ARG A 17 -21.90 28.30 -19.84
N THR A 18 -22.69 29.00 -19.04
CA THR A 18 -23.22 28.56 -17.76
C THR A 18 -23.92 27.22 -17.94
N GLN A 19 -23.50 26.20 -17.18
CA GLN A 19 -24.39 25.11 -16.80
C GLN A 19 -24.22 24.86 -15.31
N HIS A 20 -25.15 25.42 -14.56
CA HIS A 20 -25.52 24.93 -13.24
C HIS A 20 -26.13 23.54 -13.42
N SER A 21 -25.67 22.58 -12.63
CA SER A 21 -26.40 21.32 -12.41
C SER A 21 -26.21 20.93 -10.96
N THR A 22 -27.06 21.53 -10.14
CA THR A 22 -27.49 21.04 -8.84
C THR A 22 -28.25 19.73 -9.03
N PHE A 23 -27.74 18.65 -8.44
CA PHE A 23 -28.53 17.49 -8.03
C PHE A 23 -28.08 17.19 -6.60
N SER A 24 -28.75 17.77 -5.60
CA SER A 24 -29.86 17.14 -4.87
C SER A 24 -29.52 15.74 -4.35
N SER A 25 -29.27 15.74 -3.05
CA SER A 25 -29.39 14.64 -2.10
C SER A 25 -30.64 13.78 -2.36
N ALA A 26 -30.43 12.48 -2.51
CA ALA A 26 -31.47 11.47 -2.38
C ALA A 26 -31.16 10.61 -1.16
N SER A 27 -31.82 10.98 -0.06
CA SER A 27 -31.98 10.17 1.13
C SER A 27 -32.79 8.93 0.76
N THR A 28 -32.21 7.74 0.85
CA THR A 28 -32.98 6.49 0.80
C THR A 28 -33.19 6.00 2.22
N SER A 29 -34.39 6.27 2.74
CA SER A 29 -34.93 5.60 3.91
C SER A 29 -35.28 4.17 3.56
N SER A 30 -34.65 3.21 4.24
CA SER A 30 -35.17 1.84 4.35
C SER A 30 -35.33 1.50 5.82
N THR A 31 -36.58 1.63 6.26
CA THR A 31 -37.19 0.93 7.39
C THR A 31 -37.24 -0.56 7.07
N GLY A 32 -36.87 -1.43 8.02
CA GLY A 32 -36.98 -2.87 7.82
C GLY A 32 -36.41 -3.75 8.91
N SER A 33 -37.17 -3.85 10.01
CA SER A 33 -37.36 -5.03 10.87
C SER A 33 -36.18 -5.66 11.63
N ASP A 34 -36.33 -5.56 12.95
CA ASP A 34 -35.83 -6.45 13.99
C ASP A 34 -35.90 -7.94 13.62
N VAL A 35 -34.80 -8.66 13.81
CA VAL A 35 -34.83 -10.07 14.21
C VAL A 35 -33.73 -10.33 15.23
N VAL A 36 -34.16 -10.49 16.47
CA VAL A 36 -33.42 -11.12 17.58
C VAL A 36 -32.98 -12.52 17.14
N SER A 37 -31.68 -12.82 17.24
CA SER A 37 -31.20 -14.20 17.20
C SER A 37 -30.21 -14.45 18.32
N THR A 38 -30.78 -15.09 19.33
CA THR A 38 -30.21 -15.63 20.55
C THR A 38 -29.13 -16.67 20.22
N ALA A 39 -27.96 -16.50 20.84
CA ALA A 39 -26.85 -17.44 20.74
C ALA A 39 -27.19 -18.83 21.32
N PRO A 40 -26.80 -19.95 20.68
CA PRO A 40 -26.80 -21.24 21.32
C PRO A 40 -25.47 -21.54 22.03
N ALA A 41 -25.60 -22.28 23.11
CA ALA A 41 -24.65 -22.45 24.18
C ALA A 41 -23.36 -23.22 23.80
N SER A 42 -22.27 -22.81 24.43
CA SER A 42 -20.95 -23.45 24.41
C SER A 42 -20.92 -24.63 25.42
N PRO A 43 -20.33 -25.79 25.08
CA PRO A 43 -20.40 -26.98 25.93
C PRO A 43 -19.42 -26.92 27.12
N GLU A 44 -19.90 -27.45 28.24
CA GLU A 44 -19.24 -27.56 29.53
C GLU A 44 -17.81 -28.10 29.48
N ARG A 45 -16.88 -27.35 30.07
CA ARG A 45 -15.52 -27.81 30.35
C ARG A 45 -15.38 -28.15 31.84
N ARG A 46 -15.58 -29.43 32.14
CA ARG A 46 -15.10 -30.23 33.29
C ARG A 46 -14.59 -29.47 34.54
N LYS A 47 -15.38 -29.56 35.62
CA LYS A 47 -15.00 -29.27 37.01
C LYS A 47 -13.72 -30.05 37.42
N LYS A 48 -12.67 -29.35 37.84
CA LYS A 48 -11.51 -29.93 38.54
C LYS A 48 -11.22 -29.15 39.82
N ARG A 49 -11.51 -29.82 40.95
CA ARG A 49 -11.01 -29.64 42.32
C ARG A 49 -11.18 -28.24 42.95
N GLN A 50 -12.20 -28.14 43.80
CA GLN A 50 -12.24 -27.16 44.88
C GLN A 50 -11.02 -27.32 45.80
N ARG A 51 -10.38 -26.21 46.11
CA ARG A 51 -9.46 -26.04 47.23
C ARG A 51 -10.20 -25.17 48.25
N SER A 52 -10.28 -25.65 49.49
CA SER A 52 -11.03 -25.07 50.61
C SER A 52 -10.64 -23.61 50.92
N PRO A 53 -11.55 -22.80 51.49
CA PRO A 53 -11.26 -21.43 51.87
C PRO A 53 -10.52 -21.44 53.21
N SER A 54 -9.25 -21.09 53.20
CA SER A 54 -8.49 -20.84 54.42
C SER A 54 -8.43 -19.33 54.65
N VAL A 55 -9.15 -18.91 55.68
CA VAL A 55 -8.84 -17.84 56.65
C VAL A 55 -8.57 -16.43 56.09
N ASP A 56 -9.38 -15.49 56.58
CA ASP A 56 -9.30 -14.05 56.33
C ASP A 56 -7.88 -13.51 56.47
N CYS A 57 -7.39 -12.89 55.39
CA CYS A 57 -6.17 -12.12 55.37
C CYS A 57 -6.47 -10.81 54.66
N GLU A 58 -6.62 -9.77 55.48
CA GLU A 58 -6.26 -8.37 55.23
C GLU A 58 -6.48 -7.86 53.80
N ALA A 59 -7.40 -6.91 53.66
CA ALA A 59 -7.68 -6.16 52.44
C ALA A 59 -6.47 -5.32 52.00
N SER A 60 -5.42 -5.99 51.49
CA SER A 60 -4.33 -5.32 50.81
C SER A 60 -4.90 -4.69 49.53
N PRO A 61 -4.57 -3.43 49.22
CA PRO A 61 -5.06 -2.79 48.01
C PRO A 61 -4.58 -3.59 46.81
N LYS A 62 -5.51 -4.32 46.17
CA LYS A 62 -5.27 -5.07 44.94
C LYS A 62 -4.69 -4.08 43.94
N LYS A 63 -3.39 -4.22 43.64
CA LYS A 63 -2.67 -3.34 42.70
C LYS A 63 -3.43 -3.38 41.37
N THR A 64 -4.14 -2.30 41.06
CA THR A 64 -4.84 -2.16 39.79
C THR A 64 -3.79 -2.22 38.69
N LYS A 65 -3.99 -3.11 37.70
CA LYS A 65 -3.10 -3.19 36.55
C LYS A 65 -3.18 -1.84 35.82
N LYS A 66 -2.09 -1.07 35.86
CA LYS A 66 -1.98 0.18 35.11
C LYS A 66 -2.14 -0.12 33.62
N ARG A 67 -2.92 0.69 32.92
CA ARG A 67 -3.14 0.58 31.47
C ARG A 67 -2.91 1.94 30.82
N LEU A 68 -2.21 1.95 29.69
CA LEU A 68 -2.01 3.12 28.85
C LEU A 68 -3.08 3.14 27.76
N ARG A 69 -3.64 4.32 27.49
CA ARG A 69 -4.56 4.57 26.38
C ARG A 69 -4.28 5.93 25.79
N TRP A 70 -4.24 6.03 24.47
CA TRP A 70 -4.22 7.32 23.78
C TRP A 70 -5.59 7.99 23.91
N SER A 71 -5.60 9.25 24.30
CA SER A 71 -6.82 10.04 24.49
C SER A 71 -6.96 11.18 23.48
N THR A 72 -5.82 11.68 22.99
CA THR A 72 -5.75 12.85 22.12
C THR A 72 -4.81 12.54 20.96
N ILE A 73 -5.18 12.99 19.76
CA ILE A 73 -4.31 13.03 18.59
C ILE A 73 -4.05 14.49 18.23
N THR A 74 -2.82 14.76 17.78
CA THR A 74 -2.45 16.03 17.14
C THR A 74 -2.33 15.76 15.66
N ILE A 75 -3.02 16.55 14.85
CA ILE A 75 -3.05 16.43 13.40
C ILE A 75 -2.34 17.65 12.82
N HIS A 76 -1.38 17.36 11.94
CA HIS A 76 -0.65 18.34 11.17
C HIS A 76 -1.02 18.16 9.71
N GLU A 77 -1.64 19.17 9.13
CA GLU A 77 -2.03 19.21 7.73
C GLU A 77 -0.96 19.96 6.95
N PHE A 78 -0.45 19.35 5.89
CA PHE A 78 0.62 19.89 5.08
C PHE A 78 0.13 20.10 3.65
N GLY A 79 0.67 21.13 3.01
CA GLY A 79 0.51 21.32 1.57
C GLY A 79 1.24 20.25 0.77
N VAL A 80 0.99 20.24 -0.53
CA VAL A 80 1.73 19.39 -1.47
C VAL A 80 3.13 19.96 -1.69
N GLY A 81 4.14 19.12 -1.55
CA GLY A 81 5.55 19.49 -1.77
C GLY A 81 6.25 18.59 -2.79
N LEU A 82 7.47 18.98 -3.16
CA LEU A 82 8.40 18.12 -3.87
C LEU A 82 9.05 17.11 -2.91
N GLY A 83 9.49 15.98 -3.43
CA GLY A 83 10.30 15.04 -2.66
C GLY A 83 9.48 14.11 -1.78
N GLY A 84 9.04 12.99 -2.36
CA GLY A 84 8.46 11.89 -1.60
C GLY A 84 9.54 10.90 -1.16
N SER A 85 9.29 10.20 -0.05
CA SER A 85 10.14 9.06 0.37
C SER A 85 10.10 7.89 -0.61
N SER A 86 9.09 7.85 -1.48
CA SER A 86 8.90 6.83 -2.50
C SER A 86 9.05 7.41 -3.90
N VAL A 87 9.72 6.66 -4.78
CA VAL A 87 9.88 7.00 -6.20
C VAL A 87 8.77 6.30 -7.00
N PRO A 88 7.89 7.05 -7.69
CA PRO A 88 6.80 6.46 -8.46
C PRO A 88 7.34 5.64 -9.64
N GLY A 89 6.88 4.40 -9.78
CA GLY A 89 7.36 3.49 -10.83
C GLY A 89 6.92 3.85 -12.26
N LYS A 90 5.93 4.74 -12.42
CA LYS A 90 5.30 5.10 -13.71
C LYS A 90 5.91 6.38 -14.33
N GLY A 91 7.09 6.81 -13.88
CA GLY A 91 7.73 8.07 -14.31
C GLY A 91 7.12 9.28 -13.61
N GLY A 92 7.49 10.49 -14.04
CA GLY A 92 7.04 11.77 -13.46
C GLY A 92 7.66 12.10 -12.09
N PRO A 93 7.35 13.28 -11.53
CA PRO A 93 7.93 13.72 -10.27
C PRO A 93 7.34 12.92 -9.09
N SER A 94 8.12 12.74 -8.02
CA SER A 94 7.60 12.30 -6.72
C SER A 94 6.95 13.48 -6.01
N ILE A 95 5.77 13.27 -5.45
CA ILE A 95 5.10 14.23 -4.57
C ILE A 95 5.38 13.89 -3.11
N GLY A 96 5.52 14.91 -2.28
CA GLY A 96 5.72 14.83 -0.85
C GLY A 96 4.84 15.84 -0.12
N LEU A 97 5.17 16.09 1.13
CA LEU A 97 4.56 17.14 1.95
C LEU A 97 5.43 18.40 1.89
N SER A 98 4.83 19.57 2.09
CA SER A 98 5.56 20.81 2.34
C SER A 98 6.41 20.72 3.61
N ASP A 99 7.42 21.60 3.73
CA ASP A 99 8.29 21.62 4.90
C ASP A 99 7.56 22.05 6.18
N GLU A 100 6.61 22.98 6.05
CA GLU A 100 5.82 23.50 7.16
C GLU A 100 4.34 23.04 7.04
N PRO A 101 3.69 22.71 8.18
CA PRO A 101 2.27 22.42 8.20
C PRO A 101 1.46 23.70 8.03
N GLU A 102 0.42 23.63 7.20
CA GLU A 102 -0.53 24.72 7.00
C GLU A 102 -1.48 24.85 8.19
N PHE A 103 -1.86 23.71 8.78
CA PHE A 103 -2.74 23.70 9.94
C PHE A 103 -2.30 22.66 10.97
N THR A 104 -2.49 22.98 12.25
CA THR A 104 -2.19 22.08 13.37
C THR A 104 -3.29 22.17 14.40
N TRP A 105 -3.86 21.03 14.76
CA TRP A 105 -4.96 20.98 15.71
C TRP A 105 -4.98 19.65 16.46
N THR A 106 -5.86 19.55 17.45
CA THR A 106 -5.97 18.37 18.31
C THR A 106 -7.42 17.92 18.46
N THR A 107 -7.64 16.62 18.58
CA THR A 107 -8.97 16.02 18.81
C THR A 107 -8.85 14.75 19.63
N LYS A 108 -9.97 14.22 20.14
CA LYS A 108 -9.97 12.95 20.87
C LYS A 108 -9.86 11.78 19.90
N VAL A 109 -9.22 10.72 20.39
CA VAL A 109 -9.17 9.45 19.66
C VAL A 109 -10.60 8.93 19.47
N GLY A 110 -11.03 8.79 18.22
CA GLY A 110 -12.33 8.23 17.84
C GLY A 110 -13.38 9.22 17.33
N GLU A 111 -13.13 10.53 17.40
CA GLU A 111 -14.10 11.55 16.97
C GLU A 111 -14.16 11.76 15.44
N MET A 112 -13.07 11.49 14.69
CA MET A 112 -12.97 11.81 13.25
C MET A 112 -12.64 10.61 12.34
N ALA A 113 -12.87 9.38 12.81
CA ALA A 113 -12.48 8.18 12.08
C ALA A 113 -13.50 7.78 11.01
N GLU A 114 -13.64 8.59 9.95
CA GLU A 114 -14.21 8.07 8.71
C GLU A 114 -13.19 7.15 8.05
N ARG A 115 -13.52 5.86 7.98
CA ARG A 115 -12.66 4.86 7.37
C ARG A 115 -12.80 4.95 5.85
N VAL A 116 -11.89 5.67 5.22
CA VAL A 116 -11.74 5.59 3.76
C VAL A 116 -10.93 4.35 3.43
N GLU A 117 -11.50 3.43 2.66
CA GLU A 117 -10.79 2.23 2.22
C GLU A 117 -9.93 2.54 0.98
N GLY A 118 -8.67 2.10 1.04
CA GLY A 118 -7.75 2.15 -0.09
C GLY A 118 -6.73 3.28 -0.01
N VAL A 119 -5.69 3.16 -0.85
CA VAL A 119 -4.67 4.18 -1.04
C VAL A 119 -4.90 4.81 -2.40
N HIS A 120 -5.15 6.12 -2.43
CA HIS A 120 -5.28 6.85 -3.67
C HIS A 120 -3.93 6.89 -4.43
N ARG A 121 -3.96 6.63 -5.73
CA ARG A 121 -2.75 6.54 -6.56
C ARG A 121 -2.82 7.54 -7.71
N PHE A 122 -2.06 8.62 -7.58
CA PHE A 122 -1.97 9.62 -8.63
C PHE A 122 -1.18 9.13 -9.85
N THR A 123 -1.70 9.40 -11.04
CA THR A 123 -1.04 9.31 -12.34
C THR A 123 0.11 10.33 -12.44
N PRO A 124 1.08 10.15 -13.37
CA PRO A 124 2.15 11.12 -13.58
C PRO A 124 1.64 12.55 -13.83
N GLU A 125 0.60 12.69 -14.64
CA GLU A 125 0.01 13.97 -15.04
C GLU A 125 -0.71 14.62 -13.86
N GLU A 126 -1.43 13.84 -13.05
CA GLU A 126 -2.03 14.34 -11.80
C GLU A 126 -0.98 14.89 -10.85
N ARG A 127 0.17 14.22 -10.71
CA ARG A 127 1.25 14.70 -9.84
C ARG A 127 1.87 15.99 -10.34
N VAL A 128 2.05 16.13 -11.66
CA VAL A 128 2.52 17.39 -12.26
C VAL A 128 1.53 18.51 -11.96
N ARG A 129 0.23 18.30 -12.19
CA ARG A 129 -0.80 19.31 -11.90
C ARG A 129 -0.82 19.70 -10.42
N LEU A 130 -0.75 18.73 -9.51
CA LEU A 130 -0.68 19.01 -8.06
C LEU A 130 0.50 19.91 -7.70
N LEU A 131 1.68 19.64 -8.26
CA LEU A 131 2.88 20.45 -8.02
C LEU A 131 2.77 21.84 -8.65
N GLN A 132 2.22 21.96 -9.86
CA GLN A 132 1.96 23.25 -10.50
C GLN A 132 0.98 24.09 -9.69
N SER A 133 -0.11 23.48 -9.19
CA SER A 133 -1.06 24.15 -8.30
C SER A 133 -0.44 24.58 -6.97
N ALA A 134 0.60 23.88 -6.50
CA ALA A 134 1.39 24.25 -5.34
C ALA A 134 2.46 25.33 -5.64
N GLY A 135 2.52 25.87 -6.86
CA GLY A 135 3.46 26.92 -7.25
C GLY A 135 4.86 26.41 -7.60
N VAL A 136 5.04 25.10 -7.78
CA VAL A 136 6.32 24.52 -8.19
C VAL A 136 6.56 24.79 -9.68
N SER A 137 7.74 25.33 -10.01
CA SER A 137 8.07 25.66 -11.39
C SER A 137 8.28 24.42 -12.26
N GLU A 138 7.93 24.53 -13.55
CA GLU A 138 8.08 23.44 -14.52
C GLU A 138 9.52 22.91 -14.61
N GLY A 139 10.51 23.81 -14.52
CA GLY A 139 11.93 23.44 -14.50
C GLY A 139 12.29 22.54 -13.32
N MET A 140 11.72 22.80 -12.14
CA MET A 140 11.91 21.95 -10.97
C MET A 140 11.19 20.62 -11.15
N ILE A 141 9.93 20.63 -11.62
CA ILE A 141 9.16 19.41 -11.90
C ILE A 141 9.92 18.49 -12.87
N LEU A 142 10.48 19.05 -13.95
CA LEU A 142 11.26 18.32 -14.93
C LEU A 142 12.52 17.68 -14.31
N ARG A 143 13.24 18.44 -13.46
CA ARG A 143 14.43 17.94 -12.76
C ARG A 143 14.09 16.72 -11.90
N PHE A 144 13.08 16.83 -11.04
CA PHE A 144 12.66 15.72 -10.15
C PHE A 144 12.10 14.53 -10.93
N SER A 145 11.43 14.78 -12.06
CA SER A 145 10.97 13.71 -12.96
C SER A 145 12.15 12.91 -13.54
N ARG A 146 13.22 13.61 -13.94
CA ARG A 146 14.44 12.96 -14.45
C ARG A 146 15.12 12.14 -13.37
N GLU A 147 15.25 12.67 -12.15
CA GLU A 147 15.82 11.96 -11.00
C GLU A 147 15.05 10.68 -10.68
N ALA A 148 13.71 10.75 -10.62
CA ALA A 148 12.86 9.59 -10.41
C ALA A 148 13.08 8.51 -11.49
N ASN A 149 13.23 8.93 -12.75
CA ASN A 149 13.50 7.99 -13.85
C ASN A 149 14.89 7.34 -13.75
N ILE A 150 15.93 8.09 -13.36
CA ILE A 150 17.27 7.55 -13.12
C ILE A 150 17.21 6.43 -12.07
N ILE A 151 16.50 6.66 -10.97
CA ILE A 151 16.34 5.67 -9.90
C ILE A 151 15.59 4.43 -10.42
N ASN A 152 14.49 4.62 -11.14
CA ASN A 152 13.72 3.50 -11.71
C ASN A 152 14.51 2.69 -12.74
N CYS A 153 15.31 3.35 -13.59
CA CYS A 153 16.21 2.69 -14.53
C CYS A 153 17.29 1.89 -13.81
N SER A 154 17.86 2.43 -12.71
CA SER A 154 18.79 1.69 -11.87
C SER A 154 18.15 0.43 -11.29
N ARG A 155 16.98 0.56 -10.65
CA ARG A 155 16.23 -0.56 -10.07
C ARG A 155 15.89 -1.64 -11.09
N ARG A 156 15.48 -1.24 -12.30
CA ARG A 156 15.15 -2.18 -13.37
C ARG A 156 16.36 -3.00 -13.81
N ARG A 157 17.54 -2.37 -13.90
CA ARG A 157 18.80 -3.07 -14.23
C ARG A 157 19.16 -4.10 -13.16
N THR A 158 19.19 -3.70 -11.89
CA THR A 158 19.46 -4.61 -10.77
C THR A 158 18.49 -5.79 -10.72
N LEU A 159 17.19 -5.54 -10.94
CA LEU A 159 16.21 -6.62 -10.97
C LEU A 159 16.48 -7.63 -12.10
N VAL A 160 16.91 -7.17 -13.27
CA VAL A 160 17.26 -8.04 -14.39
C VAL A 160 18.51 -8.87 -14.07
N GLU A 161 19.53 -8.26 -13.48
CA GLU A 161 20.77 -8.90 -13.05
C GLU A 161 20.50 -10.00 -12.01
N ASP A 162 19.73 -9.69 -10.94
CA ASP A 162 19.38 -10.64 -9.89
C ASP A 162 18.57 -11.84 -10.43
N LEU A 163 17.67 -11.59 -11.39
CA LEU A 163 16.90 -12.65 -12.04
C LEU A 163 17.78 -13.55 -12.91
N ALA A 164 18.77 -12.98 -13.60
CA ALA A 164 19.74 -13.74 -14.38
C ALA A 164 20.60 -14.62 -13.47
N GLU A 165 21.15 -14.04 -12.39
CA GLU A 165 21.96 -14.77 -11.40
C GLU A 165 21.18 -15.93 -10.78
N ARG A 166 19.93 -15.72 -10.38
CA ARG A 166 19.07 -16.81 -9.87
C ARG A 166 18.81 -17.90 -10.90
N LYS A 167 18.64 -17.56 -12.18
CA LYS A 167 18.45 -18.55 -13.24
C LYS A 167 19.72 -19.37 -13.46
N GLU A 168 20.88 -18.73 -13.45
CA GLU A 168 22.18 -19.40 -13.57
C GLU A 168 22.46 -20.31 -12.38
N ALA A 169 22.25 -19.84 -11.14
CA ALA A 169 22.41 -20.66 -9.94
C ALA A 169 21.49 -21.90 -9.96
N LYS A 170 20.25 -21.76 -10.45
CA LYS A 170 19.33 -22.90 -10.65
C LYS A 170 19.86 -23.88 -11.69
N LYS A 171 20.33 -23.40 -12.85
CA LYS A 171 20.92 -24.23 -13.90
C LYS A 171 22.18 -24.96 -13.40
N GLN A 172 23.05 -24.29 -12.66
CA GLN A 172 24.24 -24.89 -12.07
C GLN A 172 23.88 -25.96 -11.03
N ARG A 173 22.91 -25.71 -10.16
CA ARG A 173 22.40 -26.72 -9.20
C ARG A 173 21.83 -27.95 -9.91
N GLN A 174 21.04 -27.75 -10.97
CA GLN A 174 20.51 -28.86 -11.77
C GLN A 174 21.62 -29.67 -12.44
N GLN A 175 22.64 -28.99 -12.97
CA GLN A 175 23.80 -29.64 -13.55
C GLN A 175 24.65 -30.40 -12.52
N GLN A 176 24.77 -29.89 -11.30
CA GLN A 176 25.47 -30.59 -10.22
C GLN A 176 24.68 -31.83 -9.78
N LEU A 177 23.36 -31.74 -9.66
CA LEU A 177 22.50 -32.89 -9.32
C LEU A 177 22.62 -34.01 -10.37
N CYS A 178 22.51 -33.68 -11.67
CA CYS A 178 22.61 -34.70 -12.71
C CYS A 178 24.03 -35.27 -12.88
N LYS A 179 25.07 -34.53 -12.48
CA LYS A 179 26.46 -35.04 -12.41
C LYS A 179 26.69 -35.99 -11.22
N VAL A 180 25.95 -35.83 -10.12
CA VAL A 180 26.04 -36.70 -8.93
C VAL A 180 25.16 -37.95 -9.07
N GLU A 181 24.06 -37.90 -9.85
CA GLU A 181 23.16 -39.04 -10.08
C GLU A 181 23.66 -40.10 -11.09
N SER A 182 24.83 -39.93 -11.69
CA SER A 182 25.48 -40.96 -12.50
C SER A 182 26.75 -41.44 -11.79
N PRO A 183 26.84 -42.70 -11.28
CA PRO A 183 26.30 -43.95 -11.84
C PRO A 183 25.61 -44.86 -10.79
N ARG A 184 24.33 -44.63 -10.48
CA ARG A 184 23.49 -45.61 -9.74
C ARG A 184 22.23 -46.08 -10.47
N ALA A 185 21.98 -45.57 -11.68
CA ALA A 185 20.85 -46.01 -12.49
C ALA A 185 21.07 -47.36 -13.21
N SER A 186 22.29 -47.93 -13.19
CA SER A 186 22.55 -49.24 -13.79
C SER A 186 22.08 -50.43 -12.94
N PHE A 187 21.82 -50.23 -11.65
CA PHE A 187 21.43 -51.34 -10.75
C PHE A 187 19.92 -51.58 -10.64
N LEU A 188 19.10 -50.65 -11.15
CA LEU A 188 17.64 -50.77 -11.12
C LEU A 188 17.07 -51.45 -12.38
N ASN A 189 17.92 -51.68 -13.40
CA ASN A 189 17.56 -52.38 -14.64
C ASN A 189 18.13 -53.81 -14.65
N ARG A 190 18.03 -54.51 -13.51
CA ARG A 190 18.39 -55.92 -13.44
C ARG A 190 17.12 -56.74 -13.74
N PRO A 191 17.00 -57.40 -14.92
CA PRO A 191 15.89 -58.30 -15.16
C PRO A 191 15.88 -59.36 -14.06
N HIS A 192 14.69 -59.65 -13.53
CA HIS A 192 14.50 -60.68 -12.52
C HIS A 192 14.92 -62.02 -13.15
N MET A 193 16.11 -62.53 -12.78
CA MET A 193 16.49 -63.88 -13.15
C MET A 193 15.58 -64.83 -12.38
N ILE A 194 14.74 -65.56 -13.12
CA ILE A 194 13.94 -66.65 -12.59
C ILE A 194 14.92 -67.60 -11.86
N PRO A 195 14.73 -67.86 -10.55
CA PRO A 195 15.56 -68.83 -9.84
C PRO A 195 15.46 -70.18 -10.55
N VAL A 196 16.60 -70.75 -10.93
CA VAL A 196 16.67 -72.09 -11.53
C VAL A 196 16.41 -73.11 -10.42
N ASN A 197 15.14 -73.34 -10.11
CA ASN A 197 14.67 -74.58 -9.51
C ASN A 197 13.75 -75.24 -10.53
N TYR A 198 14.35 -76.07 -11.38
CA TYR A 198 13.62 -77.13 -12.08
C TYR A 198 13.81 -78.43 -11.30
N VAL A 199 12.70 -79.18 -11.24
CA VAL A 199 12.46 -80.49 -10.61
C VAL A 199 13.54 -81.51 -10.91
#